data_AF-A0A4Y8KWG3-F1
#
_entry.id   AF-A0A4Y8KWG3-F1
#
_cell.length_a   1.000
_cell.length_b   1.000
_cell.length_c   1.000
_cell.angle_alpha   90.00
_cell.angle_beta   90.00
_cell.angle_gamma   90.00
#
_symmetry.space_group_name_H-M   'P 1'
#
loop_
_entity.id
_entity.type
_entity.pdbx_description
1 polymer ?
#
loop_
_entity_poly.entity_id
_entity_poly.type
_entity_poly.pdbx_seq_one_letter_code
_entity_poly.pdbx_strand_id
1 'polypeptide(L)'
;MIEWVAGFEEMYIVIYCVLILWVNVDYLREAAHLREGLTEIGSEDELLFNPHHFSIVLMGLAFNFFRRWLVYVLAVVLTENVVVLVVSLILFIASLYDTLFNYTLAKMKKSKIGLYVVMADVVFIGVFVVYVMLK
;
A
#
# COMPACT_ATOMS: atom_id res chain seq x y z
N MET A 1 -25.10 -19.22 -9.33
CA MET A 1 -24.23 -18.02 -9.47
C MET A 1 -23.18 -17.96 -8.36
N ILE A 2 -23.50 -18.34 -7.12
CA ILE A 2 -22.56 -18.39 -5.98
C ILE A 2 -21.52 -19.54 -6.14
N GLU A 3 -21.90 -20.69 -6.68
CA GLU A 3 -20.99 -21.86 -6.81
C GLU A 3 -19.89 -21.72 -7.87
N TRP A 4 -20.07 -20.86 -8.88
CA TRP A 4 -19.05 -20.61 -9.90
C TRP A 4 -17.91 -19.73 -9.35
N VAL A 5 -18.19 -18.91 -8.34
CA VAL A 5 -17.18 -18.02 -7.73
C VAL A 5 -16.25 -18.80 -6.82
N ALA A 6 -16.78 -19.81 -6.10
CA ALA A 6 -16.05 -20.61 -5.12
C ALA A 6 -14.81 -21.34 -5.68
N GLY A 7 -14.80 -21.70 -6.96
CA GLY A 7 -13.66 -22.36 -7.61
C GLY A 7 -12.55 -21.42 -8.09
N PHE A 8 -12.81 -20.10 -8.14
CA PHE A 8 -11.87 -19.11 -8.68
C PHE A 8 -11.46 -18.03 -7.66
N GLU A 9 -11.88 -18.14 -6.40
CA GLU A 9 -11.58 -17.14 -5.35
C GLU A 9 -10.08 -16.87 -5.22
N GLU A 10 -9.28 -17.94 -5.16
CA GLU A 10 -7.82 -17.85 -5.09
C GLU A 10 -7.23 -17.20 -6.34
N MET A 11 -7.79 -17.48 -7.52
CA MET A 11 -7.37 -16.85 -8.78
C MET A 11 -7.63 -15.34 -8.77
N TYR A 12 -8.80 -14.90 -8.27
CA TYR A 12 -9.10 -13.47 -8.14
C TYR A 12 -8.16 -12.79 -7.15
N ILE A 13 -7.83 -13.44 -6.04
CA ILE A 13 -6.87 -12.93 -5.04
C ILE A 13 -5.48 -12.79 -5.66
N VAL A 14 -5.02 -13.79 -6.43
CA VAL A 14 -3.73 -13.73 -7.13
C VAL A 14 -3.72 -12.60 -8.16
N ILE A 15 -4.75 -12.46 -8.99
CA ILE A 15 -4.86 -11.37 -9.97
C ILE A 15 -4.80 -10.01 -9.26
N TYR A 16 -5.57 -9.84 -8.19
CA TYR A 16 -5.55 -8.62 -7.39
C TYR A 16 -4.15 -8.33 -6.83
N CYS A 17 -3.49 -9.32 -6.23
CA CYS A 17 -2.13 -9.15 -5.68
C CYS A 17 -1.09 -8.82 -6.76
N VAL A 18 -1.20 -9.41 -7.95
CA VAL A 18 -0.33 -9.10 -9.10
C VAL A 18 -0.53 -7.65 -9.57
N LEU A 19 -1.77 -7.16 -9.64
CA LEU A 19 -2.05 -5.75 -9.96
C LEU A 19 -1.43 -4.81 -8.91
N ILE A 20 -1.56 -5.13 -7.62
CA ILE A 20 -0.95 -4.34 -6.55
C ILE A 20 0.59 -4.39 -6.62
N LEU A 21 1.17 -5.56 -6.87
CA LEU A 21 2.61 -5.72 -7.05
C LEU A 21 3.12 -4.87 -8.21
N TRP A 22 2.43 -4.90 -9.35
CA TRP A 22 2.76 -4.07 -10.50
C TRP A 22 2.84 -2.60 -10.10
N VAL A 23 1.77 -2.08 -9.48
CA VAL A 23 1.70 -0.67 -9.04
C VAL A 23 2.81 -0.34 -8.04
N ASN A 24 3.12 -1.23 -7.10
CA ASN A 24 4.16 -1.01 -6.11
C ASN A 24 5.57 -1.04 -6.72
N VAL A 25 5.85 -1.96 -7.65
CA VAL A 25 7.14 -2.05 -8.34
C VAL A 25 7.36 -0.84 -9.25
N ASP A 26 6.31 -0.41 -9.96
CA ASP A 26 6.34 0.78 -10.80
C ASP A 26 6.62 2.04 -9.97
N TYR A 27 5.93 2.19 -8.82
CA TYR A 27 6.20 3.26 -7.86
C TYR A 27 7.66 3.24 -7.35
N LEU A 28 8.22 2.07 -7.05
CA LEU A 28 9.62 1.97 -6.61
C LEU A 28 10.60 2.36 -7.72
N ARG A 29 10.28 2.03 -8.97
CA ARG A 29 11.10 2.39 -10.13
C ARG A 29 11.11 3.90 -10.37
N GLU A 30 9.96 4.55 -10.23
CA GLU A 30 9.81 5.99 -10.46
C GLU A 30 10.09 6.85 -9.23
N ALA A 31 10.32 6.25 -8.07
CA ALA A 31 10.54 6.95 -6.80
C ALA A 31 11.68 7.98 -6.84
N ALA A 32 12.73 7.72 -7.64
CA ALA A 32 13.83 8.67 -7.82
C ALA A 32 13.38 9.93 -8.57
N HIS A 33 12.68 9.76 -9.70
CA HIS A 33 12.18 10.84 -10.54
C HIS A 33 11.06 11.64 -9.87
N LEU A 34 10.17 10.98 -9.13
CA LEU A 34 9.12 11.65 -8.36
C LEU A 34 9.70 12.56 -7.28
N ARG A 35 10.81 12.17 -6.63
CA ARG A 35 11.48 13.02 -5.65
C ARG A 35 12.14 14.23 -6.28
N GLU A 36 12.75 14.07 -7.46
CA GLU A 36 13.34 15.19 -8.20
C GLU A 36 12.27 16.23 -8.56
N GLY A 37 11.14 15.82 -9.13
CA GLY A 37 10.02 16.74 -9.44
C GLY A 37 9.40 17.40 -8.21
N LEU A 38 9.28 16.68 -7.09
CA LEU A 38 8.86 17.25 -5.80
C LEU A 38 9.89 18.21 -5.19
N THR A 39 11.15 18.14 -5.63
CA THR A 39 12.20 19.03 -5.15
C THR A 39 12.12 20.41 -5.80
N GLU A 40 11.61 20.46 -7.04
CA GLU A 40 11.41 21.67 -7.84
C GLU A 40 10.18 22.50 -7.40
N ILE A 41 9.17 21.87 -6.77
CA ILE A 41 8.02 22.58 -6.20
C ILE A 41 8.47 23.30 -4.92
N GLY A 42 8.45 24.63 -4.96
CA GLY A 42 9.15 25.50 -4.02
C GLY A 42 8.41 25.85 -2.74
N SER A 43 7.08 25.72 -2.69
CA SER A 43 6.30 26.08 -1.50
C SER A 43 4.98 25.32 -1.37
N GLU A 44 4.56 25.04 -0.13
CA GLU A 44 3.24 24.45 0.16
C GLU A 44 2.08 25.37 -0.27
N ASP A 45 2.37 26.66 -0.51
CA ASP A 45 1.42 27.68 -1.00
C ASP A 45 1.09 27.57 -2.50
N GLU A 46 1.85 26.82 -3.29
CA GLU A 46 1.52 26.51 -4.69
C GLU A 46 0.44 25.42 -4.81
N LEU A 47 0.11 24.73 -3.72
CA LEU A 47 -0.96 23.75 -3.70
C LEU A 47 -2.29 24.42 -3.37
N LEU A 48 -3.11 24.57 -4.41
CA LEU A 48 -4.52 24.98 -4.32
C LEU A 48 -5.39 24.07 -3.43
N PHE A 49 -4.85 22.94 -2.94
CA PHE A 49 -5.53 21.99 -2.06
C PHE A 49 -5.00 22.09 -0.64
N ASN A 50 -5.82 22.60 0.28
CA ASN A 50 -5.50 22.63 1.70
C ASN A 50 -5.43 21.19 2.26
N PRO A 51 -4.24 20.67 2.61
CA PRO A 51 -4.04 19.25 2.95
C PRO A 51 -4.66 18.86 4.30
N HIS A 52 -5.24 19.81 5.04
CA HIS A 52 -5.95 19.57 6.31
C HIS A 52 -7.44 19.29 6.14
N HIS A 53 -7.96 19.23 4.91
CA HIS A 53 -9.33 18.78 4.70
C HIS A 53 -9.45 17.29 5.02
N PHE A 54 -10.34 16.97 5.97
CA PHE A 54 -10.67 15.61 6.39
C PHE A 54 -11.01 14.68 5.21
N SER A 55 -11.60 15.21 4.13
CA SER A 55 -11.90 14.47 2.90
C SER A 55 -10.65 13.91 2.20
N ILE A 56 -9.55 14.66 2.20
CA ILE A 56 -8.28 14.25 1.59
C ILE A 56 -7.65 13.10 2.39
N VAL A 57 -7.67 13.22 3.72
CA VAL A 57 -7.21 12.15 4.62
C VAL A 57 -8.06 10.89 4.45
N LEU A 58 -9.39 11.04 4.42
CA LEU A 58 -10.31 9.92 4.20
C LEU A 58 -10.06 9.21 2.86
N MET A 59 -9.82 9.98 1.79
CA MET A 59 -9.47 9.45 0.48
C MET A 59 -8.12 8.72 0.51
N GLY A 60 -7.12 9.25 1.21
CA GLY A 60 -5.84 8.58 1.44
C GLY A 60 -5.97 7.26 2.21
N LEU A 61 -6.81 7.23 3.24
CA LEU A 61 -7.11 6.01 4.01
C LEU A 61 -7.83 4.97 3.15
N ALA A 62 -8.85 5.37 2.39
CA ALA A 62 -9.57 4.48 1.48
C ALA A 62 -8.64 3.91 0.40
N PHE A 63 -7.79 4.74 -0.18
CA PHE A 63 -6.79 4.30 -1.16
C PHE A 63 -5.80 3.30 -0.56
N ASN A 64 -5.27 3.55 0.64
CA ASN A 64 -4.40 2.59 1.33
C ASN A 64 -5.12 1.30 1.74
N PHE A 65 -6.42 1.36 2.04
CA PHE A 65 -7.21 0.17 2.29
C PHE A 65 -7.23 -0.75 1.06
N PHE A 66 -7.63 -0.23 -0.09
CA PHE A 66 -7.70 -1.02 -1.34
C PHE A 66 -6.34 -1.35 -1.93
N ARG A 67 -5.29 -0.60 -1.62
CA ARG A 67 -3.95 -0.86 -2.15
C ARG A 67 -3.13 -1.81 -1.27
N ARG A 68 -3.27 -1.75 0.05
CA ARG A 68 -2.36 -2.43 0.99
C ARG A 68 -3.09 -3.24 2.04
N TRP A 69 -4.01 -2.63 2.79
CA TRP A 69 -4.58 -3.25 3.98
C TRP A 69 -5.46 -4.45 3.67
N LEU A 70 -6.16 -4.41 2.54
CA LEU A 70 -6.93 -5.54 2.08
C LEU A 70 -6.03 -6.76 1.87
N VAL A 71 -4.83 -6.59 1.32
CA VAL A 71 -3.88 -7.71 1.15
C VAL A 71 -3.41 -8.25 2.51
N TYR A 72 -3.15 -7.39 3.48
CA TYR A 72 -2.78 -7.82 4.84
C TYR A 72 -3.88 -8.66 5.49
N VAL A 73 -5.13 -8.21 5.38
CA VAL A 73 -6.30 -8.93 5.89
C VAL A 73 -6.45 -10.28 5.19
N LEU A 74 -6.38 -10.30 3.85
CA LEU A 74 -6.44 -11.54 3.07
C LEU A 74 -5.33 -12.51 3.46
N ALA A 75 -4.11 -12.03 3.66
CA ALA A 75 -2.98 -12.84 4.07
C ALA A 75 -3.19 -13.47 5.44
N VAL A 76 -3.68 -12.70 6.43
CA VAL A 76 -3.98 -13.24 7.77
C VAL A 76 -5.08 -14.29 7.71
N VAL A 77 -6.17 -14.02 6.97
CA VAL A 77 -7.32 -14.92 6.87
C VAL A 77 -6.95 -16.22 6.15
N LEU A 78 -6.15 -16.18 5.08
CA LEU A 78 -5.80 -17.36 4.30
C LEU A 78 -4.64 -18.19 4.87
N THR A 79 -3.74 -17.57 5.63
CA THR A 79 -2.60 -18.27 6.23
C THR A 79 -2.89 -18.77 7.65
N GLU A 80 -3.84 -18.14 8.35
CA GLU A 80 -4.15 -18.38 9.77
C GLU A 80 -2.90 -18.40 10.68
N ASN A 81 -1.84 -17.70 10.24
CA ASN A 81 -0.52 -17.77 10.85
C ASN A 81 -0.24 -16.55 11.73
N VAL A 82 0.12 -16.80 12.99
CA VAL A 82 0.42 -15.75 13.99
C VAL A 82 1.56 -14.84 13.54
N VAL A 83 2.58 -15.37 12.85
CA VAL A 83 3.70 -14.56 12.33
C VAL A 83 3.21 -13.60 11.25
N VAL A 84 2.36 -14.09 10.32
CA VAL A 84 1.76 -13.25 9.27
C VAL A 84 0.89 -12.15 9.89
N LEU A 85 0.12 -12.47 10.93
CA LEU A 85 -0.64 -11.49 11.70
C LEU A 85 0.23 -10.38 12.29
N VAL A 86 1.32 -10.74 12.96
CA VAL A 86 2.23 -9.75 13.58
C VAL A 86 2.86 -8.86 12.51
N VAL A 87 3.33 -9.43 11.40
CA VAL A 87 3.91 -8.66 10.29
C VAL A 87 2.88 -7.72 9.67
N SER A 88 1.67 -8.22 9.38
CA SER A 88 0.55 -7.43 8.86
C SER A 88 0.19 -6.25 9.78
N LEU A 89 0.19 -6.47 11.10
CA LEU A 89 -0.10 -5.42 12.07
C LEU A 89 0.97 -4.32 12.08
N ILE A 90 2.25 -4.70 12.02
CA ILE A 90 3.36 -3.74 11.94
C ILE A 90 3.27 -2.91 10.67
N LEU A 91 3.01 -3.54 9.52
CA LEU A 91 2.87 -2.85 8.24
C LEU A 91 1.66 -1.91 8.22
N PHE A 92 0.53 -2.35 8.78
CA PHE A 92 -0.67 -1.53 8.93
C PHE A 92 -0.40 -0.28 9.77
N ILE A 93 0.23 -0.42 10.95
CA ILE A 93 0.55 0.71 11.83
C ILE A 93 1.52 1.68 11.13
N ALA A 94 2.56 1.15 10.47
CA ALA A 94 3.53 1.97 9.75
C ALA A 94 2.88 2.77 8.62
N SER A 95 2.01 2.15 7.83
CA SER A 95 1.33 2.85 6.73
C SER A 95 0.24 3.81 7.23
N LEU A 96 -0.46 3.47 8.33
CA LEU A 96 -1.44 4.35 8.95
C LEU A 96 -0.76 5.62 9.47
N TYR A 97 0.38 5.46 10.15
CA TYR A 97 1.17 6.59 10.62
C TYR A 97 1.63 7.49 9.45
N ASP A 98 2.13 6.89 8.37
CA ASP A 98 2.55 7.65 7.18
C ASP A 98 1.37 8.42 6.56
N THR A 99 0.20 7.80 6.47
CA THR A 99 -1.01 8.42 5.92
C THR A 99 -1.53 9.57 6.77
N LEU A 100 -1.50 9.43 8.10
CA LEU A 100 -2.05 10.45 9.01
C LEU A 100 -1.08 11.61 9.25
N PHE A 101 0.24 11.36 9.29
CA PHE A 101 1.21 12.35 9.77
C PHE A 101 2.20 12.85 8.72
N ASN A 102 2.38 12.14 7.60
CA ASN A 102 3.33 12.50 6.53
C ASN A 102 2.65 12.89 5.21
N TYR A 103 1.34 13.16 5.22
CA TYR A 103 0.58 13.53 4.01
C TYR A 103 0.98 14.88 3.39
N THR A 104 1.64 15.77 4.14
CA THR A 104 2.08 17.08 3.61
C THR A 104 3.28 16.94 2.68
N LEU A 105 3.31 17.77 1.63
CA LEU A 105 4.36 17.77 0.61
C LEU A 105 5.75 18.07 1.17
N ALA A 106 5.87 18.94 2.18
CA ALA A 106 7.13 19.17 2.88
C ALA A 106 7.64 17.90 3.60
N LYS A 107 6.74 17.06 4.10
CA LYS A 107 7.10 15.79 4.77
C LYS A 107 7.33 14.66 3.78
N MET A 108 6.60 14.58 2.67
CA MET A 108 6.87 13.61 1.59
C MET A 108 8.26 13.81 0.97
N LYS A 109 8.74 15.07 0.89
CA LYS A 109 10.10 15.38 0.42
C LYS A 109 11.19 14.77 1.32
N LYS A 110 10.99 14.77 2.64
CA LYS A 110 11.97 14.29 3.64
C LYS A 110 11.77 12.82 4.06
N SER A 111 10.53 12.34 4.09
CA SER A 111 10.20 11.03 4.67
C SER A 111 10.61 9.90 3.73
N LYS A 112 11.39 8.95 4.26
CA LYS A 112 11.71 7.68 3.59
C LYS A 112 10.73 6.56 3.99
N ILE A 113 9.81 6.83 4.92
CA ILE A 113 8.93 5.82 5.52
C ILE A 113 8.02 5.21 4.45
N GLY A 114 7.34 6.04 3.66
CA GLY A 114 6.48 5.55 2.57
C GLY A 114 7.20 4.63 1.59
N LEU A 115 8.46 4.93 1.25
CA LEU A 115 9.30 4.07 0.39
C LEU A 115 9.62 2.73 1.05
N TYR A 116 10.04 2.74 2.32
CA TYR A 116 10.31 1.50 3.05
C TYR A 116 9.07 0.62 3.21
N VAL A 117 7.90 1.23 3.44
CA VAL A 117 6.63 0.49 3.51
C VAL A 117 6.27 -0.11 2.15
N VAL A 118 6.46 0.61 1.03
CA VAL A 118 6.24 0.02 -0.30
C VAL A 118 7.21 -1.13 -0.59
N MET A 119 8.49 -1.01 -0.22
CA MET A 119 9.44 -2.11 -0.38
C MET A 119 9.03 -3.33 0.43
N ALA A 120 8.60 -3.11 1.69
CA ALA A 120 8.10 -4.18 2.54
C ALA A 120 6.84 -4.82 1.95
N ASP A 121 5.94 -4.04 1.35
CA ASP A 121 4.75 -4.55 0.67
C ASP A 121 5.10 -5.40 -0.54
N VAL A 122 6.06 -4.99 -1.38
CA VAL A 122 6.47 -5.82 -2.52
C VAL A 122 6.95 -7.19 -2.07
N VAL A 123 7.76 -7.24 -1.01
CA VAL A 123 8.25 -8.51 -0.46
C VAL A 123 7.10 -9.31 0.15
N PHE A 124 6.28 -8.68 0.98
CA PHE A 124 5.16 -9.33 1.66
C PHE A 124 4.15 -9.92 0.68
N ILE A 125 3.72 -9.12 -0.31
CA ILE A 125 2.74 -9.55 -1.31
C ILE A 125 3.36 -10.60 -2.23
N GLY A 126 4.64 -10.47 -2.60
CA GLY A 126 5.33 -11.48 -3.41
C GLY A 126 5.37 -12.84 -2.73
N VAL A 127 5.75 -12.89 -1.44
CA VAL A 127 5.73 -14.13 -0.64
C VAL A 127 4.32 -14.67 -0.51
N PHE A 128 3.34 -13.80 -0.27
CA PHE A 128 1.94 -14.19 -0.16
C PHE A 128 1.38 -14.79 -1.46
N VAL A 129 1.67 -14.21 -2.62
CA VAL A 129 1.27 -14.77 -3.93
C VAL A 129 1.87 -16.15 -4.14
N VAL A 130 3.17 -16.31 -3.87
CA VAL A 130 3.84 -17.62 -3.96
C VAL A 130 3.19 -18.63 -3.02
N TYR A 131 2.86 -18.23 -1.79
CA TYR A 131 2.15 -19.09 -0.85
C TYR A 131 0.78 -19.53 -1.40
N VAL A 132 -0.04 -18.62 -1.92
CA VAL A 132 -1.35 -18.96 -2.48
C VAL A 132 -1.24 -19.89 -3.68
N MET A 133 -0.22 -19.73 -4.53
CA MET A 133 -0.02 -20.60 -5.69
C MET A 133 0.50 -22.01 -5.36
N LEU A 134 1.14 -22.19 -4.20
CA LEU A 134 1.71 -23.47 -3.76
C LEU A 134 0.76 -24.29 -2.87
N LYS A 135 -0.30 -23.66 -2.38
CA LYS A 135 -1.37 -24.29 -1.61
C LYS A 135 -2.24 -25.16 -2.53
#